data_AF-A0A7H2BJB9-F1
#
_entry.id   AF-A0A7H2BJB9-F1
#
_cell.length_a   1.000
_cell.length_b   1.000
_cell.length_c   1.000
_cell.angle_alpha   90.00
_cell.angle_beta   90.00
_cell.angle_gamma   90.00
#
_symmetry.space_group_name_H-M   'P 1'
#
loop_
_entity.id
_entity.type
_entity.pdbx_description
1 polymer ?
#
loop_
_entity_poly.entity_id
_entity_poly.type
_entity_poly.pdbx_seq_one_letter_code
_entity_poly.pdbx_strand_id
1 'polypeptide(L)'
;MTFLISFGGGAAIGFAGGWLIARLGAPIENPMIGNLFRLLTPFLIFFLAEMVEASGVLAVVVCGLYMTQVGPKFQSTGSRFVARPFWGVATYILNSLLFFLMGYVLPEIAKNLSSDTLTHALQATVVLYLVMLLARCIFMELSIYSIRMLDRRPSQRAHRTTFRDRLVSSLAGFRGGISLAVALSIPAFLADGEAFPSRDVVIFVTSGIVILSLVVQGALLPLAVRWQQANPNVNWGEESLLQEKEIRGAMIDSMRNIAKNLDSIAVENEISEEITDRVRQEMTDQKKSWERARLRWSSCPNGWCGAFPWRIAGRDRRLPCILYLPVR
;
A
#
# COMPACT_ATOMS: atom_id res chain seq x y z
N MET A 1 30.69 -13.16 8.10
CA MET A 1 30.43 -12.16 9.18
C MET A 1 29.69 -10.93 8.66
N THR A 2 30.04 -10.41 7.47
CA THR A 2 29.44 -9.19 6.88
C THR A 2 27.91 -9.21 6.79
N PHE A 3 27.28 -10.32 6.37
CA PHE A 3 25.82 -10.39 6.25
C PHE A 3 25.09 -10.22 7.59
N LEU A 4 25.58 -10.83 8.67
CA LEU A 4 24.94 -10.73 10.00
C LEU A 4 25.03 -9.30 10.55
N ILE A 5 26.15 -8.63 10.31
CA ILE A 5 26.38 -7.23 10.69
C ILE A 5 25.47 -6.32 9.86
N SER A 6 25.42 -6.51 8.53
CA SER A 6 24.60 -5.66 7.67
C SER A 6 23.10 -5.83 7.93
N PHE A 7 22.63 -7.07 8.15
CA PHE A 7 21.24 -7.35 8.45
C PHE A 7 20.87 -6.96 9.89
N GLY A 8 21.62 -7.45 10.88
CA GLY A 8 21.37 -7.19 12.29
C GLY A 8 21.55 -5.72 12.66
N GLY A 9 22.62 -5.09 12.17
CA GLY A 9 22.88 -3.66 12.36
C GLY A 9 21.80 -2.79 11.73
N GLY A 10 21.37 -3.12 10.51
CA GLY A 10 20.28 -2.39 9.84
C GLY A 10 18.98 -2.48 10.63
N ALA A 11 18.61 -3.69 11.07
CA ALA A 11 17.41 -3.88 11.88
C ALA A 11 17.48 -3.16 13.24
N ALA A 12 18.62 -3.22 13.93
CA ALA A 12 18.81 -2.56 15.21
C ALA A 12 18.74 -1.03 15.08
N ILE A 13 19.42 -0.45 14.09
CA ILE A 13 19.41 1.00 13.81
C ILE A 13 18.02 1.46 13.40
N GLY A 14 17.33 0.69 12.55
CA GLY A 14 15.96 0.99 12.15
C GLY A 14 14.99 1.00 13.34
N PHE A 15 15.11 0.02 14.24
CA PHE A 15 14.29 -0.04 15.45
C PHE A 15 14.62 1.12 16.42
N ALA A 16 15.90 1.34 16.72
CA ALA A 16 16.35 2.41 17.60
C ALA A 16 15.96 3.79 17.05
N GLY A 17 16.12 3.99 15.75
CA GLY A 17 15.73 5.20 15.03
C GLY A 17 14.22 5.43 15.09
N GLY A 18 13.41 4.41 14.79
CA GLY A 18 11.95 4.50 14.88
C GLY A 18 11.46 4.78 16.30
N TRP A 19 12.08 4.15 17.30
CA TRP A 19 11.82 4.40 18.72
C TRP A 19 12.14 5.84 19.13
N LEU A 20 13.32 6.32 18.75
CA LEU A 20 13.77 7.68 19.05
C LEU A 20 12.88 8.73 18.38
N ILE A 21 12.56 8.55 17.10
CA ILE A 21 11.71 9.44 16.30
C ILE A 21 10.29 9.48 16.85
N ALA A 22 9.73 8.35 17.29
CA ALA A 22 8.43 8.33 17.95
C ALA A 22 8.45 9.12 19.26
N ARG A 23 9.56 9.05 20.02
CA ARG A 23 9.71 9.76 21.29
C ARG A 23 9.91 11.26 21.12
N LEU A 24 10.73 11.66 20.15
CA LEU A 24 11.03 13.06 19.80
C LEU A 24 9.87 13.74 19.05
N GLY A 25 9.08 12.96 18.30
CA GLY A 25 7.93 13.45 17.53
C GLY A 25 6.65 13.64 18.36
N ALA A 26 6.56 13.02 19.54
CA ALA A 26 5.41 13.14 20.45
C ALA A 26 5.08 14.58 20.89
N PRO A 27 6.05 15.47 21.23
CA PRO A 27 5.76 16.85 21.61
C PRO A 27 5.50 17.82 20.44
N ILE A 28 5.53 17.37 19.18
CA ILE A 28 5.37 18.28 18.02
C ILE A 28 3.88 18.52 17.76
N GLU A 29 3.35 19.63 18.25
CA GLU A 29 1.95 20.02 18.05
C GLU A 29 1.67 20.55 16.64
N ASN A 30 2.66 21.22 16.02
CA ASN A 30 2.49 21.78 14.67
C ASN A 30 2.50 20.68 13.59
N PRO A 31 1.40 20.47 12.85
CA PRO A 31 1.28 19.40 11.86
C PRO A 31 2.30 19.48 10.71
N MET A 32 2.73 20.69 10.34
CA MET A 32 3.64 20.93 9.22
C MET A 32 5.08 20.54 9.57
N ILE A 33 5.56 20.95 10.75
CA ILE A 33 6.88 20.57 11.28
C ILE A 33 6.93 19.05 11.49
N GLY A 34 5.87 18.47 12.06
CA GLY A 34 5.77 17.02 12.24
C GLY A 34 5.81 16.25 10.93
N ASN A 35 5.27 16.79 9.84
CA ASN A 35 5.33 16.16 8.52
C ASN A 35 6.72 16.28 7.89
N LEU A 36 7.38 17.44 7.99
CA LEU A 36 8.75 17.63 7.50
C LEU A 36 9.74 16.68 8.19
N PHE A 37 9.60 16.53 9.51
CA PHE A 37 10.42 15.60 10.29
C PHE A 37 10.27 14.15 9.81
N ARG A 38 9.03 13.73 9.51
CA ARG A 38 8.75 12.38 8.96
C ARG A 38 9.26 12.20 7.54
N LEU A 39 9.32 13.28 6.75
CA LEU A 39 9.91 13.24 5.41
C LEU A 39 11.43 13.05 5.45
N LEU A 40 12.10 13.68 6.42
CA LEU A 40 13.55 13.58 6.61
C LEU A 40 13.97 12.24 7.25
N THR A 41 13.10 11.66 8.07
CA THR A 41 13.32 10.39 8.78
C THR A 41 13.94 9.28 7.92
N PRO A 42 13.36 8.87 6.76
CA PRO A 42 13.94 7.78 5.97
C PRO A 42 15.37 8.09 5.49
N PHE A 43 15.67 9.33 5.15
CA PHE A 43 17.03 9.72 4.72
C PHE A 43 18.01 9.65 5.88
N LEU A 44 17.66 10.19 7.05
CA LEU A 44 18.51 10.16 8.23
C LEU A 44 18.82 8.73 8.67
N ILE A 45 17.80 7.87 8.75
CA ILE A 45 17.98 6.47 9.14
C ILE A 45 18.81 5.69 8.12
N PHE A 46 18.62 5.96 6.82
CA PHE A 46 19.41 5.35 5.77
C PHE A 46 20.90 5.70 5.93
N PHE A 47 21.23 6.99 6.02
CA PHE A 47 22.61 7.45 6.16
C PHE A 47 23.28 6.94 7.44
N LEU A 48 22.57 6.97 8.57
CA LEU A 48 23.10 6.46 9.84
C LEU A 48 23.46 4.97 9.78
N ALA A 49 22.67 4.18 9.05
CA ALA A 49 22.96 2.77 8.85
C ALA A 49 24.15 2.55 7.91
N GLU A 50 24.28 3.32 6.83
CA GLU A 50 25.44 3.20 5.92
C GLU A 50 26.76 3.59 6.57
N MET A 51 26.77 4.54 7.52
CA MET A 51 27.98 4.93 8.26
C MET A 51 28.64 3.78 9.04
N VAL A 52 27.87 2.73 9.36
CA VAL A 52 28.37 1.54 10.05
C VAL A 52 28.38 0.30 9.15
N GLU A 53 28.35 0.50 7.82
CA GLU A 53 28.32 -0.55 6.81
C GLU A 53 27.10 -1.50 6.94
N ALA A 54 26.02 -0.99 7.54
CA ALA A 54 24.76 -1.72 7.67
C ALA A 54 23.80 -1.45 6.51
N SER A 55 22.79 -2.31 6.35
CA SER A 55 21.80 -2.14 5.27
C SER A 55 20.88 -0.94 5.57
N GLY A 56 21.13 0.19 4.90
CA GLY A 56 20.30 1.39 5.02
C GLY A 56 18.83 1.17 4.63
N VAL A 57 18.58 0.42 3.55
CA VAL A 57 17.21 0.08 3.12
C VAL A 57 16.48 -0.70 4.21
N LEU A 58 17.11 -1.70 4.82
CA LEU A 58 16.52 -2.48 5.90
C LEU A 58 16.23 -1.62 7.13
N ALA A 59 17.15 -0.72 7.49
CA ALA A 59 16.95 0.20 8.61
C ALA A 59 15.72 1.09 8.42
N VAL A 60 15.54 1.66 7.23
CA VAL A 60 14.36 2.47 6.91
C VAL A 60 13.07 1.64 6.97
N VAL A 61 13.09 0.40 6.47
CA VAL A 61 11.92 -0.50 6.51
C VAL A 61 11.54 -0.83 7.95
N VAL A 62 12.50 -1.20 8.80
CA VAL A 62 12.25 -1.51 10.21
C VAL A 62 11.74 -0.29 10.96
N CYS A 63 12.34 0.89 10.72
CA CYS A 63 11.85 2.16 11.26
C CYS A 63 10.40 2.43 10.85
N GLY A 64 10.07 2.28 9.56
CA GLY A 64 8.71 2.49 9.04
C GLY A 64 7.69 1.51 9.61
N LEU A 65 8.05 0.23 9.77
CA LEU A 65 7.22 -0.78 10.42
C LEU A 65 6.94 -0.43 11.88
N TYR A 66 7.97 -0.03 12.64
CA TYR A 66 7.81 0.42 14.02
C TYR A 66 6.88 1.64 14.10
N MET A 67 7.13 2.67 13.29
CA MET A 67 6.33 3.89 13.25
C MET A 67 4.87 3.64 12.87
N THR A 68 4.60 2.66 12.00
CA THR A 68 3.23 2.27 11.63
C THR A 68 2.47 1.67 12.82
N GLN A 69 3.15 0.90 13.67
CA GLN A 69 2.55 0.28 14.85
C GLN A 69 2.29 1.28 15.98
N VAL A 70 3.24 2.20 16.25
CA VAL A 70 3.10 3.19 17.34
C VAL A 70 2.40 4.48 16.91
N GLY A 71 2.32 4.74 15.61
CA GLY A 71 1.73 5.95 15.02
C GLY A 71 0.33 6.32 15.53
N PRO A 72 -0.60 5.36 15.75
CA PRO A 72 -1.92 5.67 16.29
C PRO A 72 -1.90 6.37 17.67
N LYS A 73 -0.86 6.16 18.47
CA LYS A 73 -0.74 6.71 19.83
C LYS A 73 -0.16 8.13 19.89
N PHE A 74 0.62 8.52 18.87
CA PHE A 74 1.40 9.77 18.89
C PHE A 74 1.06 10.74 17.76
N GLN A 75 0.20 10.36 16.82
CA GLN A 75 -0.21 11.24 15.73
C GLN A 75 -1.56 11.91 16.01
N SER A 76 -1.55 13.24 16.08
CA SER A 76 -2.76 14.06 16.07
C SER A 76 -3.56 13.82 14.78
N THR A 77 -4.90 13.93 14.88
CA THR A 77 -5.82 13.71 13.77
C THR A 77 -5.47 14.57 12.55
N GLY A 78 -5.17 15.86 12.75
CA GLY A 78 -4.79 16.79 11.68
C GLY A 78 -3.51 16.40 10.94
N SER A 79 -2.51 15.86 11.65
CA SER A 79 -1.26 15.41 11.02
C SER A 79 -1.46 14.21 10.07
N ARG A 80 -2.44 13.34 10.35
CA ARG A 80 -2.79 12.19 9.49
C ARG A 80 -3.45 12.63 8.18
N PHE A 81 -4.26 13.69 8.24
CA PHE A 81 -4.95 14.24 7.07
C PHE A 81 -3.98 14.84 6.06
N VAL A 82 -2.87 15.42 6.50
CA VAL A 82 -1.83 15.99 5.62
C VAL A 82 -0.83 14.92 5.15
N ALA A 83 -0.39 14.04 6.05
CA ALA A 83 0.67 13.08 5.74
C ALA A 83 0.23 11.99 4.75
N ARG A 84 -0.98 11.43 4.88
CA ARG A 84 -1.43 10.32 4.03
C ARG A 84 -1.50 10.70 2.55
N PRO A 85 -2.14 11.81 2.14
CA PRO A 85 -2.15 12.23 0.74
C PRO A 85 -0.76 12.55 0.22
N PHE A 86 0.08 13.19 1.04
CA PHE A 86 1.46 13.51 0.67
C PHE A 86 2.25 12.24 0.29
N TRP A 87 2.25 11.21 1.14
CA TRP A 87 2.93 9.95 0.83
C TRP A 87 2.33 9.22 -0.37
N GLY A 88 1.01 9.30 -0.55
CA GLY A 88 0.33 8.77 -1.73
C GLY A 88 0.85 9.41 -3.02
N VAL A 89 0.90 10.75 -3.06
CA VAL A 89 1.41 11.51 -4.21
C VAL A 89 2.90 11.26 -4.42
N ALA A 90 3.72 11.29 -3.36
CA ALA A 90 5.15 11.05 -3.45
C ALA A 90 5.45 9.65 -4.01
N THR A 91 4.78 8.62 -3.50
CA THR A 91 4.93 7.23 -3.98
C THR A 91 4.46 7.10 -5.42
N TYR A 92 3.38 7.79 -5.79
CA TYR A 92 2.90 7.80 -7.17
C TYR A 92 3.92 8.44 -8.11
N ILE A 93 4.46 9.61 -7.77
CA ILE A 93 5.48 10.31 -8.57
C ILE A 93 6.74 9.46 -8.70
N LEU A 94 7.27 8.91 -7.60
CA LEU A 94 8.48 8.08 -7.61
C LEU A 94 8.29 6.82 -8.47
N ASN A 95 7.17 6.12 -8.33
CA ASN A 95 6.89 4.96 -9.18
C ASN A 95 6.71 5.35 -10.66
N SER A 96 6.03 6.46 -10.93
CA SER A 96 5.83 6.97 -12.29
C SER A 96 7.16 7.32 -12.95
N LEU A 97 8.08 7.94 -12.20
CA LEU A 97 9.43 8.25 -12.65
C LEU A 97 10.24 6.97 -12.92
N LEU A 98 10.14 5.96 -12.06
CA LEU A 98 10.79 4.67 -12.27
C LEU A 98 10.30 3.99 -13.56
N PHE A 99 8.98 3.95 -13.79
CA PHE A 99 8.42 3.38 -15.01
C PHE A 99 8.71 4.21 -16.26
N PHE A 100 8.77 5.54 -16.13
CA PHE A 100 9.19 6.42 -17.21
C PHE A 100 10.65 6.15 -17.60
N LEU A 101 11.55 6.12 -16.62
CA LEU A 101 12.97 5.84 -16.83
C LEU A 101 13.17 4.45 -17.45
N MET A 102 12.41 3.45 -16.99
CA MET A 102 12.38 2.12 -17.59
C MET A 102 12.00 2.14 -19.07
N GLY A 103 10.90 2.84 -19.39
CA GLY A 103 10.40 2.96 -20.76
C GLY A 103 11.38 3.70 -21.67
N TYR A 104 12.20 4.58 -21.10
CA TYR A 104 13.27 5.28 -21.80
C TYR A 104 14.49 4.38 -22.05
N VAL A 105 14.98 3.66 -21.02
CA VAL A 105 16.18 2.82 -21.11
C VAL A 105 15.95 1.55 -21.95
N LEU A 106 14.75 0.96 -21.92
CA LEU A 106 14.49 -0.35 -22.53
C LEU A 106 14.70 -0.39 -24.07
N PRO A 107 14.20 0.58 -24.87
CA PRO A 107 14.41 0.57 -26.32
C PRO A 107 15.88 0.78 -26.72
N GLU A 108 16.65 1.54 -25.95
CA GLU A 108 18.08 1.76 -26.18
C GLU A 108 18.85 0.45 -25.99
N ILE A 109 18.62 -0.23 -24.86
CA ILE A 109 19.23 -1.53 -24.57
C ILE A 109 18.85 -2.58 -25.62
N ALA A 110 17.57 -2.61 -26.04
CA ALA A 110 17.10 -3.55 -27.05
C ALA A 110 17.82 -3.39 -28.41
N LYS A 111 18.23 -2.17 -28.76
CA LYS A 111 18.98 -1.89 -30.00
C LYS A 111 20.47 -2.27 -29.90
N ASN A 112 21.04 -2.22 -28.70
CA ASN A 112 22.45 -2.56 -28.47
C ASN A 112 22.70 -4.08 -28.45
N LEU A 113 21.64 -4.89 -28.31
CA LEU A 113 21.72 -6.34 -28.31
C LEU A 113 21.72 -6.91 -29.73
N SER A 114 22.58 -7.89 -29.99
CA SER A 114 22.51 -8.67 -31.23
C SER A 114 21.19 -9.45 -31.32
N SER A 115 20.71 -9.77 -32.54
CA SER A 115 19.43 -10.46 -32.74
C SER A 115 19.36 -11.83 -32.03
N ASP A 116 20.47 -12.54 -31.96
CA ASP A 116 20.59 -13.82 -31.26
C ASP A 116 20.48 -13.63 -29.74
N THR A 117 21.26 -12.70 -29.18
CA THR A 117 21.22 -12.36 -27.75
C THR A 117 19.85 -11.85 -27.32
N LEU A 118 19.19 -11.05 -28.17
CA LEU A 118 17.84 -10.53 -27.90
C LEU A 118 16.82 -11.68 -27.80
N THR A 119 16.92 -12.67 -28.69
CA THR A 119 16.03 -13.84 -28.68
C THR A 119 16.23 -14.66 -27.41
N HIS A 120 17.48 -14.92 -27.04
CA HIS A 120 17.81 -15.60 -25.79
C HIS A 120 17.35 -14.80 -24.55
N ALA A 121 17.48 -13.48 -24.56
CA ALA A 121 17.03 -12.62 -23.47
C ALA A 121 15.49 -12.60 -23.34
N LEU A 122 14.75 -12.62 -24.46
CA LEU A 122 13.29 -12.75 -24.46
C LEU A 122 12.84 -14.12 -23.90
N GLN A 123 13.46 -15.21 -24.33
CA GLN A 123 13.18 -16.54 -23.80
C GLN A 123 13.48 -16.62 -22.29
N ALA A 124 14.64 -16.11 -21.87
CA ALA A 124 15.03 -16.04 -20.47
C ALA A 124 14.03 -15.23 -19.64
N THR A 125 13.53 -14.12 -20.18
CA THR A 125 12.51 -13.28 -19.52
C THR A 125 11.25 -14.08 -19.20
N VAL A 126 10.71 -14.82 -20.18
CA VAL A 126 9.50 -15.64 -19.99
C VAL A 126 9.74 -16.77 -19.00
N VAL A 127 10.84 -17.51 -19.16
CA VAL A 127 11.18 -18.63 -18.28
C VAL A 127 11.39 -18.15 -16.84
N LEU A 128 12.20 -17.12 -16.63
CA LEU A 128 12.45 -16.57 -15.30
C LEU A 128 11.19 -15.99 -14.68
N TYR A 129 10.33 -15.32 -15.45
CA TYR A 129 9.04 -14.86 -14.95
C TYR A 129 8.20 -16.04 -14.42
N LEU A 130 8.08 -17.13 -15.17
CA LEU A 130 7.34 -18.32 -14.77
C LEU A 130 7.97 -18.99 -13.54
N VAL A 131 9.29 -19.18 -13.54
CA VAL A 131 10.03 -19.77 -12.42
C VAL A 131 9.79 -18.96 -11.15
N MET A 132 9.90 -17.64 -11.22
CA MET A 132 9.69 -16.81 -10.04
C MET A 132 8.22 -16.74 -9.61
N LEU A 133 7.27 -16.84 -10.54
CA LEU A 133 5.84 -16.95 -10.22
C LEU A 133 5.56 -18.25 -9.46
N LEU A 134 6.11 -19.36 -9.94
CA LEU A 134 6.01 -20.67 -9.27
C LEU A 134 6.68 -20.65 -7.90
N ALA A 135 7.89 -20.10 -7.80
CA ALA A 135 8.61 -19.95 -6.53
C ALA A 135 7.77 -19.17 -5.51
N ARG A 136 7.06 -18.12 -5.94
CA ARG A 136 6.15 -17.36 -5.08
C ARG A 136 4.96 -18.21 -4.63
N CYS A 137 4.31 -18.92 -5.54
CA CYS A 137 3.19 -19.82 -5.20
C CYS A 137 3.63 -20.89 -4.18
N ILE A 138 4.79 -21.51 -4.40
CA ILE A 138 5.36 -22.53 -3.52
C ILE A 138 5.69 -21.91 -2.16
N PHE A 139 6.36 -20.76 -2.13
CA PHE A 139 6.71 -20.07 -0.89
C PHE A 139 5.48 -19.66 -0.07
N MET A 140 4.41 -19.21 -0.72
CA MET A 140 3.15 -18.86 -0.06
C MET A 140 2.50 -20.09 0.61
N GLU A 141 2.43 -21.21 -0.11
CA GLU A 141 1.91 -22.47 0.41
C GLU A 141 2.78 -23.02 1.55
N LEU A 142 4.10 -22.97 1.39
CA LEU A 142 5.06 -23.40 2.40
C LEU A 142 4.96 -22.52 3.65
N SER A 143 4.89 -21.20 3.52
CA SER A 143 4.76 -20.28 4.66
C SER A 143 3.52 -20.58 5.48
N ILE A 144 2.38 -20.82 4.81
CA ILE A 144 1.12 -21.14 5.49
C ILE A 144 1.20 -22.52 6.15
N TYR A 145 1.82 -23.50 5.51
CA TYR A 145 2.03 -24.82 6.11
C TYR A 145 2.95 -24.75 7.33
N SER A 146 4.04 -24.00 7.25
CA SER A 146 4.98 -23.79 8.35
C SER A 146 4.31 -23.11 9.55
N ILE A 147 3.49 -22.07 9.31
CA ILE A 147 2.69 -21.43 10.37
C ILE A 147 1.73 -22.44 11.01
N ARG A 148 1.04 -23.27 10.21
CA ARG A 148 0.13 -24.31 10.70
C ARG A 148 0.85 -25.40 11.51
N MET A 149 2.11 -25.70 11.17
CA MET A 149 2.92 -26.68 11.87
C MET A 149 3.40 -26.14 13.22
N LEU A 150 3.82 -24.86 13.26
CA LEU A 150 4.40 -24.22 14.44
C LEU A 150 3.34 -23.71 15.43
N ASP A 151 2.22 -23.18 14.92
CA ASP A 151 1.14 -22.62 15.73
C ASP A 151 -0.16 -23.44 15.57
N ARG A 152 -0.37 -24.38 16.51
CA ARG A 152 -1.54 -25.27 16.56
C ARG A 152 -2.73 -24.68 17.32
N ARG A 153 -2.69 -23.41 17.72
CA ARG A 153 -3.75 -22.78 18.52
C ARG A 153 -5.11 -22.84 17.79
N PRO A 154 -6.23 -23.03 18.53
CA PRO A 154 -7.56 -23.07 17.94
C PRO A 154 -7.95 -21.76 17.23
N SER A 155 -7.44 -20.61 17.67
CA SER A 155 -7.60 -19.33 16.97
C SER A 155 -7.02 -19.33 15.55
N GLN A 156 -5.90 -20.02 15.32
CA GLN A 156 -5.34 -20.17 13.96
C GLN A 156 -6.17 -21.10 13.08
N ARG A 157 -6.94 -22.03 13.67
CA ARG A 157 -7.90 -22.85 12.92
C ARG A 157 -9.08 -22.01 12.46
N ALA A 158 -9.51 -21.05 13.29
CA ALA A 158 -10.44 -20.02 12.86
C ALA A 158 -9.84 -19.31 11.66
N HIS A 159 -8.58 -18.82 11.70
CA HIS A 159 -7.75 -18.14 10.65
C HIS A 159 -7.27 -18.92 9.42
N ARG A 160 -7.90 -20.05 9.08
CA ARG A 160 -7.57 -20.80 7.85
C ARG A 160 -8.05 -20.12 6.56
N THR A 161 -7.10 -19.64 5.78
CA THR A 161 -7.30 -19.20 4.39
C THR A 161 -7.56 -20.38 3.45
N THR A 162 -8.49 -20.18 2.51
CA THR A 162 -8.85 -21.20 1.50
C THR A 162 -7.83 -21.21 0.37
N PHE A 163 -7.73 -22.31 -0.38
CA PHE A 163 -6.91 -22.36 -1.59
C PHE A 163 -7.18 -21.18 -2.55
N ARG A 164 -8.45 -20.75 -2.69
CA ARG A 164 -8.83 -19.61 -3.52
C ARG A 164 -8.22 -18.29 -3.01
N ASP A 165 -8.32 -18.02 -1.72
CA ASP A 165 -7.77 -16.80 -1.10
C ASP A 165 -6.24 -16.77 -1.19
N ARG A 166 -5.61 -17.95 -1.05
CA ARG A 166 -4.15 -18.13 -1.22
C ARG A 166 -3.72 -17.90 -2.67
N LEU A 167 -4.49 -18.38 -3.64
CA LEU A 167 -4.22 -18.19 -5.06
C LEU A 167 -4.35 -16.70 -5.45
N VAL A 168 -5.41 -16.02 -4.99
CA VAL A 168 -5.56 -14.56 -5.18
C VAL A 168 -4.42 -13.80 -4.52
N SER A 169 -4.02 -14.18 -3.30
CA SER A 169 -2.90 -13.55 -2.58
C SER A 169 -1.54 -13.77 -3.28
N SER A 170 -1.33 -14.94 -3.88
CA SER A 170 -0.13 -15.21 -4.67
C SER A 170 -0.09 -14.34 -5.93
N LEU A 171 -1.23 -14.21 -6.62
CA LEU A 171 -1.39 -13.41 -7.83
C LEU A 171 -1.36 -11.90 -7.60
N ALA A 172 -1.71 -11.42 -6.41
CA ALA A 172 -1.68 -10.01 -6.05
C ALA A 172 -0.26 -9.42 -5.89
N GLY A 173 0.77 -10.26 -5.96
CA GLY A 173 2.17 -9.86 -5.81
C GLY A 173 2.80 -9.32 -7.08
N PHE A 174 2.45 -8.09 -7.46
CA PHE A 174 3.10 -7.39 -8.57
C PHE A 174 4.58 -7.15 -8.29
N ARG A 175 5.45 -7.33 -9.31
CA ARG A 175 6.82 -6.80 -9.20
C ARG A 175 6.78 -5.29 -9.37
N GLY A 176 7.26 -4.61 -8.34
CA GLY A 176 7.28 -3.15 -8.31
C GLY A 176 8.54 -2.54 -8.93
N GLY A 177 8.60 -1.21 -8.91
CA GLY A 177 9.75 -0.43 -9.36
C GLY A 177 11.03 -0.68 -8.56
N ILE A 178 10.96 -1.33 -7.39
CA ILE A 178 12.14 -1.65 -6.56
C ILE A 178 13.09 -2.60 -7.30
N SER A 179 12.56 -3.66 -7.94
CA SER A 179 13.40 -4.60 -8.70
C SER A 179 14.13 -3.90 -9.85
N LEU A 180 13.46 -2.95 -10.50
CA LEU A 180 14.05 -2.14 -11.55
C LEU A 180 15.12 -1.20 -11.00
N ALA A 181 14.85 -0.49 -9.90
CA ALA A 181 15.80 0.42 -9.27
C ALA A 181 17.11 -0.32 -8.93
N VAL A 182 17.01 -1.55 -8.40
CA VAL A 182 18.17 -2.41 -8.13
C VAL A 182 18.92 -2.76 -9.42
N ALA A 183 18.23 -3.12 -10.50
CA ALA A 183 18.88 -3.41 -11.78
C ALA A 183 19.57 -2.19 -12.40
N LEU A 184 18.97 -1.00 -12.29
CA LEU A 184 19.56 0.26 -12.77
C LEU A 184 20.74 0.73 -11.91
N SER A 185 20.77 0.34 -10.63
CA SER A 185 21.86 0.62 -9.71
C SER A 185 23.13 -0.20 -9.99
N ILE A 186 23.09 -1.17 -10.90
CA ILE A 186 24.28 -1.91 -11.31
C ILE A 186 25.26 -0.93 -11.98
N PRO A 187 26.49 -0.80 -11.47
CA PRO A 187 27.47 0.15 -12.00
C PRO A 187 27.81 -0.18 -13.45
N ALA A 188 28.10 0.85 -14.24
CA ALA A 188 28.50 0.68 -15.65
C ALA A 188 29.90 0.07 -15.79
N PHE A 189 30.78 0.33 -14.81
CA PHE A 189 32.17 -0.10 -14.80
C PHE A 189 32.51 -0.83 -13.50
N LEU A 190 33.37 -1.84 -13.58
CA LEU A 190 34.00 -2.49 -12.44
C LEU A 190 35.04 -1.55 -11.78
N ALA A 191 35.49 -1.91 -10.58
CA ALA A 191 36.55 -1.18 -9.88
C ALA A 191 37.86 -1.10 -10.69
N ASP A 192 38.07 -2.07 -11.59
CA ASP A 192 39.23 -2.15 -12.48
C ASP A 192 39.07 -1.32 -13.77
N GLY A 193 37.93 -0.62 -13.94
CA GLY A 193 37.63 0.23 -15.09
C GLY A 193 37.01 -0.50 -16.29
N GLU A 194 36.91 -1.82 -16.26
CA GLU A 194 36.24 -2.61 -17.32
C GLU A 194 34.71 -2.44 -17.28
N ALA A 195 34.05 -2.52 -18.44
CA ALA A 195 32.60 -2.47 -18.51
C ALA A 195 31.95 -3.69 -17.82
N PHE A 196 30.86 -3.47 -17.09
CA PHE A 196 30.18 -4.56 -16.40
C PHE A 196 29.62 -5.60 -17.40
N PRO A 197 30.01 -6.88 -17.29
CA PRO A 197 29.64 -7.89 -18.26
C PRO A 197 28.12 -8.09 -18.30
N SER A 198 27.55 -8.06 -19.51
CA SER A 198 26.13 -8.34 -19.76
C SER A 198 25.13 -7.51 -18.94
N ARG A 199 25.52 -6.30 -18.48
CA ARG A 199 24.64 -5.37 -17.76
C ARG A 199 23.32 -5.13 -18.50
N ASP A 200 23.42 -4.91 -19.80
CA ASP A 200 22.29 -4.66 -20.70
C ASP A 200 21.31 -5.83 -20.74
N VAL A 201 21.81 -7.07 -20.73
CA VAL A 201 20.96 -8.27 -20.66
C VAL A 201 20.22 -8.35 -19.33
N VAL A 202 20.90 -8.05 -18.21
CA VAL A 202 20.28 -8.07 -16.87
C VAL A 202 19.17 -7.02 -16.76
N ILE A 203 19.42 -5.80 -17.24
CA ILE A 203 18.43 -4.73 -17.23
C ILE A 203 17.26 -5.06 -18.16
N PHE A 204 17.53 -5.60 -19.36
CA PHE A 204 16.49 -6.04 -20.30
C PHE A 204 15.59 -7.11 -19.71
N VAL A 205 16.18 -8.17 -19.15
CA VAL A 205 15.43 -9.29 -18.54
C VAL A 205 14.62 -8.81 -17.34
N THR A 206 15.23 -8.01 -16.44
CA THR A 206 14.52 -7.48 -15.27
C THR A 206 13.35 -6.59 -15.68
N SER A 207 13.56 -5.72 -16.66
CA SER A 207 12.54 -4.85 -17.24
C SER A 207 11.41 -5.66 -17.88
N GLY A 208 11.76 -6.66 -18.69
CA GLY A 208 10.79 -7.57 -19.32
C GLY A 208 9.96 -8.34 -18.28
N ILE A 209 10.59 -8.82 -17.21
CA ILE A 209 9.90 -9.50 -16.11
C ILE A 209 8.91 -8.55 -15.39
N VAL A 210 9.29 -7.29 -15.17
CA VAL A 210 8.42 -6.27 -14.56
C VAL A 210 7.22 -6.00 -15.46
N ILE A 211 7.41 -5.72 -16.76
CA ILE A 211 6.32 -5.51 -17.72
C ILE A 211 5.39 -6.72 -17.76
N LEU A 212 5.96 -7.92 -17.91
CA LEU A 212 5.18 -9.14 -18.02
C LEU A 212 4.36 -9.37 -16.75
N SER A 213 4.92 -9.10 -15.57
CA SER A 213 4.17 -9.18 -14.31
C SER A 213 3.02 -8.18 -14.24
N LEU A 214 3.23 -6.92 -14.62
CA LEU A 214 2.20 -5.89 -14.57
C LEU A 214 1.06 -6.15 -15.57
N VAL A 215 1.40 -6.60 -16.77
CA VAL A 215 0.40 -6.90 -17.82
C VAL A 215 -0.35 -8.19 -17.47
N VAL A 216 0.35 -9.29 -17.22
CA VAL A 216 -0.26 -10.60 -17.00
C VAL A 216 -0.97 -10.64 -15.65
N GLN A 217 -0.28 -10.32 -14.55
CA GLN A 217 -0.91 -10.35 -13.22
C GLN A 217 -1.94 -9.23 -13.08
N GLY A 218 -1.75 -8.08 -13.73
CA GLY A 218 -2.67 -6.94 -13.64
C GLY A 218 -4.01 -7.24 -14.31
N ALA A 219 -3.98 -7.97 -15.42
CA ALA A 219 -5.17 -8.49 -16.07
C ALA A 219 -5.77 -9.70 -15.34
N LEU A 220 -4.94 -10.56 -14.76
CA LEU A 220 -5.38 -11.79 -14.09
C LEU A 220 -6.01 -11.53 -12.72
N LEU A 221 -5.55 -10.52 -11.98
CA LEU A 221 -6.06 -10.19 -10.64
C LEU A 221 -7.57 -9.89 -10.61
N PRO A 222 -8.14 -8.98 -11.43
CA PRO A 222 -9.57 -8.71 -11.39
C PRO A 222 -10.40 -9.95 -11.76
N LEU A 223 -9.89 -10.81 -12.64
CA LEU A 223 -10.55 -12.07 -12.98
C LEU A 223 -10.50 -13.05 -11.79
N ALA A 224 -9.34 -13.19 -11.15
CA ALA A 224 -9.15 -14.04 -9.98
C ALA A 224 -10.01 -13.59 -8.79
N VAL A 225 -10.11 -12.27 -8.57
CA VAL A 225 -10.99 -11.69 -7.53
C VAL A 225 -12.45 -11.96 -7.84
N ARG A 226 -12.90 -11.77 -9.10
CA ARG A 226 -14.27 -12.10 -9.50
C ARG A 226 -14.59 -13.59 -9.30
N TRP A 227 -13.66 -14.46 -9.65
CA TRP A 227 -13.80 -15.90 -9.44
C TRP A 227 -13.89 -16.28 -7.96
N GLN A 228 -13.12 -15.62 -7.09
CA GLN A 228 -13.21 -15.82 -5.64
C GLN A 228 -14.54 -15.30 -5.07
N GLN A 229 -15.00 -14.13 -5.51
CA GLN A 229 -16.27 -13.54 -5.06
C GLN A 229 -17.50 -14.30 -5.55
N ALA A 230 -17.44 -14.92 -6.72
CA ALA A 230 -18.53 -15.74 -7.26
C ALA A 230 -18.80 -17.00 -6.42
N ASN A 231 -17.88 -17.36 -5.53
CA ASN A 231 -17.96 -18.59 -4.77
C ASN A 231 -17.46 -18.35 -3.33
N PRO A 232 -18.17 -17.46 -2.58
CA PRO A 232 -17.72 -16.96 -1.30
C PRO A 232 -17.78 -18.07 -0.25
N ASN A 233 -16.72 -18.20 0.53
CA ASN A 233 -16.71 -19.15 1.63
C ASN A 233 -17.47 -18.57 2.82
N VAL A 234 -18.47 -19.31 3.29
CA VAL A 234 -19.45 -18.90 4.31
C VAL A 234 -18.80 -18.55 5.66
N ASN A 235 -17.65 -19.15 6.00
CA ASN A 235 -17.03 -19.01 7.33
C ASN A 235 -16.31 -17.68 7.62
N TRP A 236 -15.96 -16.88 6.60
CA TRP A 236 -15.09 -15.69 6.77
C TRP A 236 -15.78 -14.37 6.48
N GLY A 237 -16.60 -14.37 5.43
CA GLY A 237 -17.35 -13.19 5.02
C GLY A 237 -18.31 -12.76 6.12
N GLU A 238 -18.93 -13.70 6.83
CA GLU A 238 -19.97 -13.37 7.81
C GLU A 238 -19.39 -12.63 9.03
N GLU A 239 -18.30 -13.12 9.63
CA GLU A 239 -17.70 -12.50 10.83
C GLU A 239 -17.04 -11.14 10.52
N SER A 240 -16.35 -11.03 9.38
CA SER A 240 -15.73 -9.77 8.94
C SER A 240 -16.77 -8.71 8.52
N LEU A 241 -17.85 -9.12 7.84
CA LEU A 241 -18.97 -8.23 7.52
C LEU A 241 -19.74 -7.81 8.77
N LEU A 242 -19.86 -8.67 9.79
CA LEU A 242 -20.49 -8.32 11.06
C LEU A 242 -19.63 -7.31 11.83
N GLN A 243 -18.32 -7.53 11.95
CA GLN A 243 -17.40 -6.57 12.57
C GLN A 243 -17.38 -5.23 11.82
N GLU A 244 -17.37 -5.26 10.49
CA GLU A 244 -17.43 -4.04 9.69
C GLU A 244 -18.77 -3.32 9.86
N LYS A 245 -19.89 -4.05 9.95
CA LYS A 245 -21.21 -3.49 10.26
C LYS A 245 -21.27 -2.90 11.67
N GLU A 246 -20.68 -3.54 12.66
CA GLU A 246 -20.61 -3.07 14.04
C GLU A 246 -19.77 -1.81 14.16
N ILE A 247 -18.56 -1.78 13.58
CA ILE A 247 -17.69 -0.60 13.56
C ILE A 247 -18.37 0.55 12.82
N ARG A 248 -19.03 0.26 11.68
CA ARG A 248 -19.80 1.26 10.93
C ARG A 248 -21.02 1.75 11.70
N GLY A 249 -21.75 0.87 12.37
CA GLY A 249 -22.90 1.21 13.20
C GLY A 249 -22.49 2.11 14.36
N ALA A 250 -21.44 1.74 15.08
CA ALA A 250 -20.87 2.52 16.17
C ALA A 250 -20.39 3.91 15.68
N MET A 251 -19.77 3.99 14.50
CA MET A 251 -19.36 5.27 13.91
C MET A 251 -20.56 6.13 13.49
N ILE A 252 -21.61 5.54 12.93
CA ILE A 252 -22.84 6.26 12.59
C ILE A 252 -23.52 6.79 13.84
N ASP A 253 -23.58 5.98 14.90
CA ASP A 253 -24.18 6.38 16.16
C ASP A 253 -23.35 7.47 16.85
N SER A 254 -22.02 7.40 16.78
CA SER A 254 -21.16 8.48 17.29
C SER A 254 -21.36 9.78 16.50
N MET A 255 -21.42 9.73 15.17
CA MET A 255 -21.67 10.92 14.34
C MET A 255 -23.06 11.50 14.60
N ARG A 256 -24.08 10.65 14.78
CA ARG A 256 -25.43 11.08 15.13
C ARG A 256 -25.47 11.72 16.52
N ASN A 257 -24.71 11.20 17.48
CA ASN A 257 -24.64 11.75 18.83
C ASN A 257 -23.96 13.13 18.82
N ILE A 258 -22.86 13.28 18.07
CA ILE A 258 -22.19 14.56 17.87
C ILE A 258 -23.13 15.57 17.20
N ALA A 259 -23.87 15.17 16.17
CA ALA A 259 -24.80 16.06 15.47
C ALA A 259 -25.98 16.51 16.36
N LYS A 260 -26.48 15.63 17.25
CA LYS A 260 -27.55 15.97 18.20
C LYS A 260 -27.10 16.89 19.32
N ASN A 261 -25.88 16.69 19.79
CA ASN A 261 -25.31 17.42 20.93
C ASN A 261 -24.36 18.53 20.47
N LEU A 262 -24.37 18.91 19.19
CA LEU A 262 -23.42 19.87 18.63
C LEU A 262 -23.47 21.21 19.40
N ASP A 263 -24.67 21.64 19.77
CA ASP A 263 -24.90 22.91 20.46
C ASP A 263 -24.42 22.87 21.91
N SER A 264 -24.67 21.76 22.61
CA SER A 264 -24.17 21.59 23.98
C SER A 264 -22.65 21.44 24.01
N ILE A 265 -22.05 20.75 23.02
CA ILE A 265 -20.60 20.62 22.88
C ILE A 265 -19.95 21.98 22.55
N ALA A 266 -20.61 22.80 21.72
CA ALA A 266 -20.13 24.13 21.38
C ALA A 266 -20.11 25.07 22.59
N VAL A 267 -21.17 25.02 23.42
CA VAL A 267 -21.27 25.78 24.67
C VAL A 267 -20.25 25.29 25.70
N GLU A 268 -20.08 23.98 25.86
CA GLU A 268 -19.16 23.38 26.84
C GLU A 268 -17.68 23.68 26.53
N ASN A 269 -17.32 23.83 25.26
CA ASN A 269 -15.94 24.05 24.81
C ASN A 269 -15.66 25.49 24.34
N GLU A 270 -16.55 26.44 24.64
CA GLU A 270 -16.42 27.86 24.27
C GLU A 270 -16.11 28.07 22.76
N ILE A 271 -16.71 27.26 21.89
CA ILE A 271 -16.48 27.31 20.45
C ILE A 271 -17.28 28.48 19.85
N SER A 272 -16.61 29.30 19.03
CA SER A 272 -17.26 30.42 18.32
C SER A 272 -18.47 29.96 17.50
N GLU A 273 -19.55 30.73 17.58
CA GLU A 273 -20.83 30.47 16.91
C GLU A 273 -20.65 30.30 15.38
N GLU A 274 -19.73 31.05 14.78
CA GLU A 274 -19.38 30.94 13.35
C GLU A 274 -18.85 29.54 12.97
N ILE A 275 -18.03 28.93 13.83
CA ILE A 275 -17.47 27.59 13.59
C ILE A 275 -18.56 26.54 13.75
N THR A 276 -19.40 26.69 14.77
CA THR A 276 -20.54 25.79 15.04
C THR A 276 -21.54 25.79 13.89
N ASP A 277 -21.89 26.96 13.37
CA ASP A 277 -22.78 27.10 12.22
C ASP A 277 -22.18 26.53 10.93
N ARG A 278 -20.88 26.71 10.73
CA ARG A 278 -20.18 26.12 9.58
C ARG A 278 -20.20 24.59 9.62
N VAL A 279 -19.93 24.00 10.80
CA VAL A 279 -20.00 22.55 10.99
C VAL A 279 -21.42 22.03 10.82
N ARG A 280 -22.42 22.75 11.33
CA ARG A 280 -23.85 22.43 11.15
C ARG A 280 -24.26 22.46 9.67
N GLN A 281 -23.80 23.46 8.91
CA GLN A 281 -24.03 23.54 7.47
C GLN A 281 -23.38 22.37 6.74
N GLU A 282 -22.12 22.04 7.01
CA GLU A 282 -21.43 20.90 6.41
C GLU A 282 -22.16 19.58 6.68
N MET A 283 -22.60 19.34 7.92
CA MET A 283 -23.38 18.14 8.25
C MET A 283 -24.71 18.07 7.50
N THR A 284 -25.39 19.21 7.34
CA THR A 284 -26.68 19.30 6.63
C THR A 284 -26.51 19.06 5.13
N ASP A 285 -25.47 19.64 4.53
CA ASP A 285 -25.14 19.44 3.12
C ASP A 285 -24.72 18.01 2.83
N GLN A 286 -23.95 17.41 3.74
CA GLN A 286 -23.59 16.00 3.66
C GLN A 286 -24.85 15.14 3.70
N LYS A 287 -25.79 15.38 4.63
CA LYS A 287 -27.09 14.67 4.69
C LYS A 287 -27.90 14.81 3.40
N LYS A 288 -28.00 16.01 2.83
CA LYS A 288 -28.67 16.24 1.53
C LYS A 288 -27.98 15.51 0.38
N SER A 289 -26.65 15.42 0.40
CA SER A 289 -25.90 14.65 -0.60
C SER A 289 -26.21 13.15 -0.51
N TRP A 290 -26.35 12.63 0.71
CA TRP A 290 -26.75 11.25 1.01
C TRP A 290 -28.15 10.93 0.50
N GLU A 291 -29.13 11.77 0.81
CA GLU A 291 -30.51 11.58 0.37
C GLU A 291 -30.62 11.59 -1.16
N ARG A 292 -29.89 12.49 -1.83
CA ARG A 292 -29.81 12.51 -3.31
C ARG A 292 -29.20 11.23 -3.87
N ALA A 293 -28.12 10.72 -3.29
CA ALA A 293 -27.50 9.47 -3.71
C ALA A 293 -28.43 8.26 -3.49
N ARG A 294 -29.15 8.22 -2.35
CA ARG A 294 -30.13 7.17 -2.03
C ARG A 294 -31.29 7.15 -3.02
N LEU A 295 -31.87 8.32 -3.32
CA LEU A 295 -32.95 8.45 -4.30
C LEU A 295 -32.49 8.03 -5.70
N ARG A 296 -31.28 8.41 -6.11
CA ARG A 296 -30.69 8.00 -7.40
C ARG A 296 -30.50 6.49 -7.50
N TRP A 297 -30.18 5.84 -6.37
CA TRP A 297 -30.07 4.39 -6.29
C TRP A 297 -31.42 3.70 -6.39
N SER A 298 -32.43 4.17 -5.65
CA SER A 298 -33.78 3.57 -5.67
C SER A 298 -34.47 3.67 -7.02
N SER A 299 -34.10 4.65 -7.85
CA SER A 299 -34.65 4.84 -9.20
C SER A 299 -33.96 4.01 -10.29
N CYS A 300 -32.97 3.16 -9.96
CA CYS A 300 -32.28 2.33 -10.94
C CYS A 300 -33.10 1.07 -11.29
N PRO A 301 -33.59 0.89 -12.54
CA PRO A 301 -34.62 -0.11 -12.84
C PRO A 301 -34.21 -1.57 -12.68
N ASN A 302 -32.92 -1.93 -12.65
CA ASN A 302 -32.49 -3.33 -12.74
C ASN A 302 -31.28 -3.73 -11.86
N GLY A 303 -30.90 -2.95 -10.84
CA GLY A 303 -29.75 -3.33 -9.97
C GLY A 303 -28.37 -3.37 -10.64
N TRP A 304 -28.27 -2.98 -11.92
CA TRP A 304 -27.05 -3.05 -12.75
C TRP A 304 -26.06 -1.89 -12.59
N CYS A 305 -26.29 -0.93 -11.69
CA CYS A 305 -25.31 0.14 -11.41
C CYS A 305 -24.11 -0.31 -10.55
N GLY A 306 -24.04 -1.59 -10.14
CA GLY A 306 -23.04 -2.12 -9.21
C GLY A 306 -21.64 -2.45 -9.76
N ALA A 307 -21.25 -2.04 -10.97
CA ALA A 307 -20.00 -2.50 -11.58
C ALA A 307 -18.95 -1.42 -11.94
N PHE A 308 -19.16 -0.13 -11.65
CA PHE A 308 -18.14 0.90 -11.93
C PHE A 308 -18.05 1.98 -10.84
N PRO A 309 -17.28 1.76 -9.76
CA PRO A 309 -17.08 2.76 -8.71
C PRO A 309 -16.30 4.01 -9.16
N TRP A 310 -15.63 3.97 -10.32
CA TRP A 310 -14.63 4.97 -10.69
C TRP A 310 -15.09 6.04 -11.68
N ARG A 311 -16.21 5.87 -12.41
CA ARG A 311 -16.57 6.77 -13.51
C ARG A 311 -17.50 7.94 -13.13
N ILE A 312 -17.96 8.01 -11.89
CA ILE A 312 -18.85 9.09 -11.40
C ILE A 312 -18.08 10.19 -10.65
N ALA A 313 -16.80 9.96 -10.32
CA ALA A 313 -15.92 10.95 -9.67
C ALA A 313 -15.37 12.03 -10.63
N GLY A 314 -16.11 12.34 -11.70
CA GLY A 314 -15.68 13.25 -12.77
C GLY A 314 -16.11 14.70 -12.63
N ARG A 315 -16.91 15.08 -11.62
CA ARG A 315 -17.37 16.48 -11.54
C ARG A 315 -17.55 17.10 -10.15
N ASP A 316 -17.45 16.33 -9.06
CA ASP A 316 -17.55 16.92 -7.72
C ASP A 316 -16.60 16.23 -6.73
N ARG A 317 -15.46 16.87 -6.44
CA ARG A 317 -14.35 16.34 -5.61
C ARG A 317 -14.64 16.34 -4.10
N ARG A 318 -15.90 16.48 -3.66
CA ARG A 318 -16.26 16.67 -2.25
C ARG A 318 -16.86 15.46 -1.53
N LEU A 319 -16.95 14.29 -2.16
CA LEU A 319 -17.57 13.11 -1.53
C LEU A 319 -16.51 12.10 -1.06
N PRO A 320 -16.32 11.89 0.26
CA PRO A 320 -15.57 10.74 0.75
C PRO A 320 -16.34 9.43 0.48
N CYS A 321 -15.62 8.42 -0.03
CA CYS A 321 -16.09 7.08 -0.44
C CYS A 321 -16.55 6.17 0.73
N ILE A 322 -17.28 6.69 1.71
CA ILE A 322 -17.82 5.87 2.78
C ILE A 322 -19.30 5.63 2.47
N LEU A 323 -19.79 4.40 2.65
CA LEU A 323 -21.19 3.95 2.68
C LEU A 323 -21.83 3.46 1.36
N TYR A 324 -21.78 2.14 1.21
CA TYR A 324 -22.92 1.35 0.75
C TYR A 324 -23.88 1.15 1.94
N LEU A 325 -25.14 1.54 1.78
CA LEU A 325 -26.23 1.27 2.74
C LEU A 325 -27.44 0.71 1.99
N PRO A 326 -27.97 -0.43 2.41
CA PRO A 326 -29.39 -0.65 2.54
C PRO A 326 -29.76 -0.49 4.01
N VAL A 327 -30.39 0.64 4.37
CA VAL A 327 -31.12 0.79 5.64
C VAL A 327 -32.46 0.10 5.44
N ARG A 328 -32.72 -0.97 6.21
CA ARG A 328 -34.07 -1.42 6.52
C ARG A 328 -34.49 -0.81 7.85
#